data_AF-E5YL27-F1
#
_entry.id   AF-E5YL27-F1
#
_cell.length_a   1.000
_cell.length_b   1.000
_cell.length_c   1.000
_cell.angle_alpha   90.00
_cell.angle_beta   90.00
_cell.angle_gamma   90.00
#
_symmetry.space_group_name_H-M   'P 1'
#
loop_
_entity.id
_entity.type
_entity.pdbx_description
1 polymer ?
#
loop_
_entity_poly.entity_id
_entity_poly.type
_entity_poly.pdbx_seq_one_letter_code
_entity_poly.pdbx_strand_id
1 'polypeptide(L)'
;MNRRRFIHLSAAVSLIASTMMSVGYAASNDTVPNNETKDWQHYRVTTQVDIPATHEAVQLWLPLPDTRLGDYQRAQTPHWKVSADGKAKLILVKPYNALVLHVSWPAKAAQHSITMTQSISTRDRHIDLQTPPANPVKLSAQEMALYLQPTRYLPTDGIVAKTANQIIQGRGENNIDRAKMIYDWVVANTQRDPKTLGCGDGNVKQMLDSGNLSGKCADINALFVALARSVGIPARDAYGVRLGKSSMGFNSLGKDGDITKAQHCRAEFYMEGYGWIPVDPADVRKVMLEEQAGGLPFSDPKVQKANKWMFGGWEMNWMAYNHAHDLKLPGDAEQAAYLMYPQAQIGEQKLDGLKPDTFKYSISSVKR
;
A
#
# COMPACT_ATOMS: atom_id res chain seq x y z
N MET A 1 -85.61 -16.65 -9.45
CA MET A 1 -86.63 -16.22 -8.46
C MET A 1 -86.02 -16.21 -7.07
N ASN A 2 -86.23 -15.10 -6.34
CA ASN A 2 -86.20 -14.87 -4.88
C ASN A 2 -85.11 -15.56 -4.01
N ARG A 3 -84.23 -14.81 -3.32
CA ARG A 3 -84.45 -13.99 -2.10
C ARG A 3 -84.97 -14.78 -0.89
N ARG A 4 -84.15 -14.71 0.18
CA ARG A 4 -84.48 -14.52 1.61
C ARG A 4 -84.83 -15.74 2.49
N ARG A 5 -84.01 -15.98 3.53
CA ARG A 5 -84.25 -15.79 5.00
C ARG A 5 -83.38 -16.79 5.79
N PHE A 6 -82.46 -16.35 6.66
CA PHE A 6 -82.58 -15.84 8.04
C PHE A 6 -82.99 -16.88 9.11
N ILE A 7 -82.20 -16.92 10.21
CA ILE A 7 -82.44 -17.27 11.64
C ILE A 7 -81.22 -18.08 12.16
N HIS A 8 -80.27 -17.50 12.91
CA HIS A 8 -80.21 -17.17 14.36
C HIS A 8 -79.96 -18.40 15.29
N LEU A 9 -78.75 -18.55 15.87
CA LEU A 9 -78.36 -18.19 17.26
C LEU A 9 -77.08 -18.94 17.77
N SER A 10 -76.10 -18.15 18.22
CA SER A 10 -75.17 -18.29 19.39
C SER A 10 -74.40 -19.59 19.73
N ALA A 11 -73.06 -19.51 19.68
CA ALA A 11 -72.15 -19.74 20.82
C ALA A 11 -70.70 -19.28 20.48
N ALA A 12 -69.97 -18.77 21.48
CA ALA A 12 -68.76 -17.96 21.41
C ALA A 12 -67.46 -18.71 21.02
N VAL A 13 -66.52 -18.04 20.31
CA VAL A 13 -65.06 -18.09 20.53
C VAL A 13 -64.36 -16.81 20.01
N SER A 14 -63.60 -16.19 20.90
CA SER A 14 -62.51 -15.19 20.85
C SER A 14 -62.09 -14.48 19.54
N LEU A 15 -62.09 -13.14 19.61
CA LEU A 15 -61.40 -12.21 18.71
C LEU A 15 -59.89 -12.18 19.00
N ILE A 16 -59.05 -12.46 18.00
CA ILE A 16 -57.66 -11.99 17.95
C ILE A 16 -57.58 -10.96 16.82
N ALA A 17 -57.41 -9.70 17.21
CA ALA A 17 -57.15 -8.61 16.28
C ALA A 17 -55.71 -8.72 15.77
N SER A 18 -55.55 -8.94 14.47
CA SER A 18 -54.28 -8.87 13.76
C SER A 18 -53.89 -7.41 13.56
N THR A 19 -52.99 -6.91 14.40
CA THR A 19 -52.28 -5.63 14.21
C THR A 19 -51.27 -5.77 13.08
N MET A 20 -51.43 -4.95 12.04
CA MET A 20 -50.39 -4.73 11.04
C MET A 20 -49.22 -4.02 11.71
N MET A 21 -48.09 -4.72 11.89
CA MET A 21 -46.82 -4.09 12.24
C MET A 21 -46.16 -3.58 10.96
N SER A 22 -45.99 -2.27 10.90
CA SER A 22 -45.02 -1.59 10.05
C SER A 22 -43.63 -2.18 10.27
N VAL A 23 -43.06 -2.80 9.24
CA VAL A 23 -41.65 -3.20 9.24
C VAL A 23 -40.82 -1.92 9.11
N GLY A 24 -40.42 -1.37 10.26
CA GLY A 24 -39.42 -0.32 10.30
C GLY A 24 -38.09 -0.88 9.82
N TYR A 25 -37.49 -0.23 8.82
CA TYR A 25 -36.07 -0.38 8.52
C TYR A 25 -35.28 0.06 9.76
N ALA A 26 -34.88 -0.90 10.58
CA ALA A 26 -33.84 -0.67 11.57
C ALA A 26 -32.54 -0.43 10.80
N ALA A 27 -32.07 0.81 10.78
CA ALA A 27 -30.69 1.10 10.43
C ALA A 27 -29.84 0.29 11.42
N SER A 28 -29.09 -0.70 10.92
CA SER A 28 -28.09 -1.39 11.71
C SER A 28 -27.04 -0.37 12.12
N ASN A 29 -27.18 0.17 13.33
CA ASN A 29 -26.05 0.77 14.02
C ASN A 29 -25.07 -0.37 14.32
N ASP A 30 -24.16 -0.61 13.38
CA ASP A 30 -22.92 -1.33 13.67
C ASP A 30 -22.16 -0.49 14.70
N THR A 31 -22.45 -0.74 15.97
CA THR A 31 -21.66 -0.26 17.10
C THR A 31 -20.34 -1.00 17.08
N VAL A 32 -19.40 -0.49 16.26
CA VAL A 32 -17.98 -0.79 16.38
C VAL A 32 -17.60 -0.64 17.86
N PRO A 33 -17.04 -1.67 18.52
CA PRO A 33 -16.68 -1.59 19.92
C PRO A 33 -15.83 -0.34 20.18
N ASN A 34 -16.18 0.44 21.20
CA ASN A 34 -15.63 1.77 21.52
C ASN A 34 -14.11 1.82 21.78
N ASN A 35 -13.42 0.67 21.71
CA ASN A 35 -11.96 0.54 21.80
C ASN A 35 -11.27 0.41 20.42
N GLU A 36 -12.02 0.11 19.34
CA GLU A 36 -11.49 0.09 17.97
C GLU A 36 -11.42 1.48 17.33
N THR A 37 -11.98 2.53 17.93
CA THR A 37 -12.05 3.86 17.31
C THR A 37 -10.95 4.83 17.76
N LYS A 38 -10.31 4.59 18.91
CA LYS A 38 -9.31 5.53 19.46
C LYS A 38 -7.94 5.46 18.77
N ASP A 39 -7.54 4.29 18.29
CA ASP A 39 -6.21 4.09 17.70
C ASP A 39 -6.21 4.17 16.16
N TRP A 40 -7.39 4.16 15.54
CA TRP A 40 -7.52 4.23 14.09
C TRP A 40 -7.65 5.66 13.60
N GLN A 41 -6.89 5.98 12.56
CA GLN A 41 -6.95 7.21 11.80
C GLN A 41 -7.78 6.97 10.55
N HIS A 42 -8.72 7.87 10.26
CA HIS A 42 -9.61 7.73 9.11
C HIS A 42 -9.30 8.80 8.06
N TYR A 43 -9.24 8.38 6.80
CA TYR A 43 -8.91 9.21 5.66
C TYR A 43 -9.92 9.01 4.54
N ARG A 44 -10.24 10.10 3.85
CA ARG A 44 -10.85 10.03 2.52
C ARG A 44 -9.77 10.33 1.49
N VAL A 45 -9.52 9.38 0.61
CA VAL A 45 -8.61 9.54 -0.52
C VAL A 45 -9.42 9.76 -1.78
N THR A 46 -9.11 10.81 -2.54
CA THR A 46 -9.70 11.08 -3.84
C THR A 46 -8.60 11.11 -4.89
N THR A 47 -8.67 10.23 -5.87
CA THR A 47 -7.81 10.23 -7.07
C THR A 47 -8.61 10.76 -8.24
N GLN A 48 -8.09 11.77 -8.93
CA GLN A 48 -8.65 12.29 -10.16
C GLN A 48 -7.65 12.11 -11.29
N VAL A 49 -8.12 11.66 -12.44
CA VAL A 49 -7.33 11.55 -13.67
C VAL A 49 -8.13 12.17 -14.80
N ASP A 50 -7.49 12.97 -15.65
CA ASP A 50 -8.06 13.59 -16.83
C ASP A 50 -7.08 13.47 -18.02
N ILE A 51 -7.08 12.32 -18.68
CA ILE A 51 -6.16 12.06 -19.79
C ILE A 51 -6.53 12.96 -20.98
N PRO A 52 -5.56 13.62 -21.64
CA PRO A 52 -5.82 14.48 -22.80
C PRO A 52 -6.68 13.81 -23.88
N ALA A 53 -7.52 14.60 -24.54
CA ALA A 53 -8.34 14.12 -25.66
C ALA A 53 -7.46 13.50 -26.75
N THR A 54 -7.90 12.35 -27.27
CA THR A 54 -7.20 11.55 -28.25
C THR A 54 -8.21 10.78 -29.09
N HIS A 55 -7.82 10.38 -30.30
CA HIS A 55 -8.62 9.52 -31.17
C HIS A 55 -8.32 8.03 -30.95
N GLU A 56 -7.28 7.71 -30.20
CA GLU A 56 -6.87 6.35 -29.87
C GLU A 56 -7.65 5.79 -28.68
N ALA A 57 -7.61 4.46 -28.52
CA ALA A 57 -8.11 3.83 -27.29
C ALA A 57 -7.20 4.17 -26.10
N VAL A 58 -7.80 4.29 -24.91
CA VAL A 58 -7.09 4.62 -23.68
C VAL A 58 -7.27 3.53 -22.64
N GLN A 59 -6.17 3.15 -21.99
CA GLN A 59 -6.14 2.25 -20.85
C GLN A 59 -5.57 3.01 -19.64
N LEU A 60 -6.14 2.80 -18.46
CA LEU A 60 -5.69 3.37 -17.20
C LEU A 60 -5.74 2.31 -16.10
N TRP A 61 -4.68 2.21 -15.31
CA TRP A 61 -4.57 1.34 -14.16
C TRP A 61 -4.25 2.17 -12.93
N LEU A 62 -5.17 2.18 -11.96
CA LEU A 62 -4.97 2.83 -10.67
C LEU A 62 -4.69 1.78 -9.59
N PRO A 63 -3.55 1.89 -8.86
CA PRO A 63 -3.30 1.02 -7.73
C PRO A 63 -4.35 1.25 -6.64
N LEU A 64 -4.79 0.17 -6.02
CA LEU A 64 -5.70 0.19 -4.88
C LEU A 64 -5.10 -0.57 -3.72
N PRO A 65 -5.35 -0.14 -2.47
CA PRO A 65 -5.07 -0.96 -1.30
C PRO A 65 -5.99 -2.17 -1.28
N ASP A 66 -5.49 -3.30 -0.76
CA ASP A 66 -6.36 -4.39 -0.36
C ASP A 66 -7.37 -3.89 0.69
N THR A 67 -8.56 -4.50 0.68
CA THR A 67 -9.65 -4.25 1.64
C THR A 67 -9.19 -4.40 3.08
N ARG A 68 -8.24 -5.30 3.35
CA ARG A 68 -7.62 -5.48 4.66
C ARG A 68 -6.16 -5.90 4.54
N LEU A 69 -5.26 -5.14 5.15
CA LEU A 69 -3.86 -5.51 5.33
C LEU A 69 -3.56 -5.62 6.83
N GLY A 70 -3.32 -6.85 7.28
CA GLY A 70 -3.07 -7.16 8.68
C GLY A 70 -4.16 -6.61 9.60
N ASP A 71 -3.72 -6.09 10.74
CA ASP A 71 -4.53 -5.42 11.74
C ASP A 71 -4.29 -3.90 11.78
N TYR A 72 -3.66 -3.34 10.75
CA TYR A 72 -3.18 -1.95 10.72
C TYR A 72 -3.73 -1.12 9.56
N GLN A 73 -4.36 -1.73 8.55
CA GLN A 73 -4.99 -1.00 7.44
C GLN A 73 -6.27 -1.69 6.97
N ARG A 74 -7.32 -0.89 6.77
CA ARG A 74 -8.62 -1.30 6.21
C ARG A 74 -9.00 -0.30 5.12
N ALA A 75 -9.54 -0.79 4.01
CA ALA A 75 -10.03 0.04 2.92
C ALA A 75 -11.47 -0.36 2.56
N GLN A 76 -12.36 0.63 2.45
CA GLN A 76 -13.70 0.40 1.93
C GLN A 76 -13.66 0.17 0.41
N THR A 77 -14.71 -0.41 -0.15
CA THR A 77 -14.89 -0.50 -1.60
C THR A 77 -14.76 0.90 -2.23
N PRO A 78 -13.93 1.09 -3.27
CA PRO A 78 -13.81 2.38 -3.90
C PRO A 78 -15.09 2.74 -4.66
N HIS A 79 -15.43 4.03 -4.67
CA HIS A 79 -16.50 4.59 -5.48
C HIS A 79 -15.90 5.42 -6.59
N TRP A 80 -16.39 5.30 -7.81
CA TRP A 80 -15.86 6.08 -8.92
C TRP A 80 -16.93 6.60 -9.87
N LYS A 81 -16.58 7.67 -10.59
CA LYS A 81 -17.31 8.21 -11.74
C LYS A 81 -16.35 8.25 -12.92
N VAL A 82 -16.74 7.65 -14.03
CA VAL A 82 -15.98 7.60 -15.28
C VAL A 82 -16.76 8.35 -16.35
N SER A 83 -16.08 9.15 -17.17
CA SER A 83 -16.70 9.92 -18.25
C SER A 83 -16.88 9.10 -19.53
N ALA A 84 -17.80 9.59 -20.38
CA ALA A 84 -18.12 9.06 -21.69
C ALA A 84 -18.39 7.55 -21.67
N ASP A 85 -17.94 6.83 -22.70
CA ASP A 85 -18.12 5.38 -22.86
C ASP A 85 -17.07 4.56 -22.08
N GLY A 86 -16.44 5.16 -21.07
CA GLY A 86 -15.41 4.51 -20.27
C GLY A 86 -15.98 3.37 -19.42
N LYS A 87 -15.26 2.25 -19.38
CA LYS A 87 -15.60 1.07 -18.59
C LYS A 87 -14.54 0.83 -17.53
N ALA A 88 -14.96 0.72 -16.28
CA ALA A 88 -14.09 0.45 -15.15
C ALA A 88 -14.41 -0.91 -14.52
N LYS A 89 -13.37 -1.63 -14.13
CA LYS A 89 -13.48 -2.91 -13.42
C LYS A 89 -12.32 -3.08 -12.44
N LEU A 90 -12.60 -3.73 -11.31
CA LEU A 90 -11.57 -4.18 -10.38
C LEU A 90 -10.94 -5.46 -10.93
N ILE A 91 -9.60 -5.52 -10.89
CA ILE A 91 -8.83 -6.70 -11.25
C ILE A 91 -7.83 -7.03 -10.16
N LEU A 92 -7.51 -8.32 -10.02
CA LEU A 92 -6.41 -8.80 -9.17
C LEU A 92 -5.28 -9.28 -10.08
N VAL A 93 -4.12 -8.66 -9.94
CA VAL A 93 -2.94 -9.02 -10.72
C VAL A 93 -2.08 -10.00 -9.93
N LYS A 94 -1.93 -11.21 -10.48
CA LYS A 94 -1.11 -12.30 -9.94
C LYS A 94 0.39 -12.02 -10.18
N PRO A 95 1.31 -12.63 -9.39
CA PRO A 95 1.04 -13.55 -8.28
C PRO A 95 0.74 -12.86 -6.93
N TYR A 96 1.01 -11.56 -6.82
CA TYR A 96 0.89 -10.80 -5.57
C TYR A 96 -0.54 -10.42 -5.16
N ASN A 97 -1.54 -10.73 -5.99
CA ASN A 97 -2.92 -10.30 -5.82
C ASN A 97 -3.07 -8.77 -5.70
N ALA A 98 -2.28 -8.00 -6.46
CA ALA A 98 -2.37 -6.55 -6.45
C ALA A 98 -3.74 -6.10 -6.98
N LEU A 99 -4.50 -5.38 -6.15
CA LEU A 99 -5.79 -4.83 -6.55
C LEU A 99 -5.58 -3.58 -7.39
N VAL A 100 -6.20 -3.55 -8.57
CA VAL A 100 -6.09 -2.46 -9.52
C VAL A 100 -7.46 -2.11 -10.05
N LEU A 101 -7.79 -0.82 -10.11
CA LEU A 101 -8.92 -0.34 -10.90
C LEU A 101 -8.45 -0.16 -12.34
N HIS A 102 -8.90 -1.02 -13.23
CA HIS A 102 -8.63 -0.94 -14.65
C HIS A 102 -9.78 -0.20 -15.34
N VAL A 103 -9.45 0.90 -16.01
CA VAL A 103 -10.39 1.72 -16.79
C VAL A 103 -9.96 1.70 -18.25
N SER A 104 -10.93 1.54 -19.14
CA SER A 104 -10.70 1.55 -20.58
C SER A 104 -11.70 2.46 -21.26
N TRP A 105 -11.24 3.24 -22.22
CA TRP A 105 -12.08 4.01 -23.13
C TRP A 105 -11.81 3.55 -24.56
N PRO A 106 -12.87 3.40 -25.38
CA PRO A 106 -12.70 3.08 -26.80
C PRO A 106 -12.06 4.25 -27.55
N ALA A 107 -11.55 3.96 -28.75
CA ALA A 107 -11.13 4.99 -29.68
C ALA A 107 -12.25 6.02 -29.91
N LYS A 108 -11.87 7.30 -30.04
CA LYS A 108 -12.78 8.44 -30.25
C LYS A 108 -13.76 8.74 -29.10
N ALA A 109 -13.53 8.21 -27.90
CA ALA A 109 -14.27 8.67 -26.73
C ALA A 109 -14.06 10.18 -26.51
N ALA A 110 -15.14 10.90 -26.21
CA ALA A 110 -15.09 12.37 -26.12
C ALA A 110 -14.27 12.88 -24.93
N GLN A 111 -14.15 12.09 -23.86
CA GLN A 111 -13.47 12.43 -22.62
C GLN A 111 -12.86 11.17 -21.97
N HIS A 112 -11.76 11.35 -21.24
CA HIS A 112 -10.98 10.28 -20.61
C HIS A 112 -10.69 10.62 -19.14
N SER A 113 -11.74 10.75 -18.35
CA SER A 113 -11.63 11.20 -16.97
C SER A 113 -12.30 10.25 -15.97
N ILE A 114 -11.66 10.13 -14.81
CA ILE A 114 -12.18 9.38 -13.66
C ILE A 114 -11.97 10.19 -12.39
N THR A 115 -12.99 10.19 -11.53
CA THR A 115 -12.84 10.54 -10.10
C THR A 115 -13.13 9.30 -9.29
N MET A 116 -12.15 8.86 -8.49
CA MET A 116 -12.24 7.72 -7.61
C MET A 116 -12.06 8.17 -6.16
N THR A 117 -12.93 7.72 -5.27
CA THR A 117 -12.89 8.04 -3.84
C THR A 117 -12.88 6.75 -3.03
N GLN A 118 -12.03 6.68 -2.00
CA GLN A 118 -11.97 5.55 -1.09
C GLN A 118 -11.77 6.03 0.35
N SER A 119 -12.48 5.40 1.29
CA SER A 119 -12.23 5.60 2.72
C SER A 119 -11.20 4.59 3.19
N ILE A 120 -10.16 5.07 3.85
CA ILE A 120 -9.05 4.29 4.36
C ILE A 120 -8.96 4.50 5.87
N SER A 121 -8.85 3.43 6.63
CA SER A 121 -8.57 3.46 8.05
C SER A 121 -7.20 2.85 8.28
N THR A 122 -6.36 3.50 9.07
CA THR A 122 -5.03 3.00 9.42
C THR A 122 -4.78 3.09 10.92
N ARG A 123 -3.90 2.25 11.46
CA ARG A 123 -3.47 2.28 12.86
C ARG A 123 -1.99 2.01 12.93
N ASP A 124 -1.25 2.81 13.70
CA ASP A 124 0.20 2.65 13.85
C ASP A 124 0.58 1.22 14.24
N ARG A 125 1.71 0.78 13.73
CA ARG A 125 2.20 -0.58 13.94
C ARG A 125 3.56 -0.54 14.62
N HIS A 126 3.69 -1.28 15.70
CA HIS A 126 4.96 -1.52 16.35
C HIS A 126 4.98 -2.95 16.89
N ILE A 127 5.94 -3.75 16.42
CA ILE A 127 6.12 -5.13 16.85
C ILE A 127 7.15 -5.14 17.98
N ASP A 128 6.76 -5.63 19.16
CA ASP A 128 7.74 -5.96 20.19
C ASP A 128 8.60 -7.12 19.69
N LEU A 129 9.91 -6.90 19.62
CA LEU A 129 10.88 -7.88 19.14
C LEU A 129 11.39 -8.78 20.26
N GLN A 130 11.11 -8.46 21.53
CA GLN A 130 11.49 -9.27 22.69
C GLN A 130 10.45 -10.34 23.01
N THR A 131 9.17 -10.04 22.75
CA THR A 131 8.06 -10.94 23.06
C THR A 131 7.28 -11.27 21.79
N PRO A 132 7.20 -12.55 21.38
CA PRO A 132 6.36 -12.94 20.25
C PRO A 132 4.89 -12.56 20.50
N PRO A 133 4.17 -12.05 19.48
CA PRO A 133 2.74 -11.80 19.60
C PRO A 133 1.97 -13.10 19.84
N ALA A 134 0.84 -13.03 20.54
CA ALA A 134 0.04 -14.21 20.86
C ALA A 134 -0.48 -14.97 19.62
N ASN A 135 -0.79 -14.24 18.54
CA ASN A 135 -1.33 -14.78 17.30
C ASN A 135 -0.56 -14.23 16.08
N PRO A 136 0.67 -14.71 15.83
CA PRO A 136 1.46 -14.24 14.70
C PRO A 136 0.85 -14.69 13.38
N VAL A 137 0.96 -13.85 12.35
CA VAL A 137 0.62 -14.23 10.98
C VAL A 137 1.54 -15.37 10.53
N LYS A 138 0.96 -16.46 10.02
CA LYS A 138 1.69 -17.58 9.43
C LYS A 138 1.59 -17.52 7.92
N LEU A 139 2.71 -17.61 7.23
CA LEU A 139 2.73 -17.74 5.79
C LEU A 139 2.49 -19.19 5.38
N SER A 140 1.70 -19.40 4.33
CA SER A 140 1.69 -20.66 3.60
C SER A 140 3.05 -20.90 2.92
N ALA A 141 3.33 -22.15 2.54
CA ALA A 141 4.54 -22.48 1.79
C ALA A 141 4.64 -21.70 0.46
N GLN A 142 3.50 -21.39 -0.16
CA GLN A 142 3.42 -20.62 -1.41
C GLN A 142 3.77 -19.15 -1.18
N GLU A 143 3.26 -18.53 -0.11
CA GLU A 143 3.64 -17.16 0.26
C GLU A 143 5.10 -17.06 0.68
N MET A 144 5.59 -18.06 1.43
CA MET A 144 6.99 -18.16 1.81
C MET A 144 7.89 -18.18 0.56
N ALA A 145 7.60 -19.05 -0.40
CA ALA A 145 8.34 -19.12 -1.66
C ALA A 145 8.24 -17.81 -2.47
N LEU A 146 7.04 -17.22 -2.55
CA LEU A 146 6.80 -15.96 -3.26
C LEU A 146 7.66 -14.81 -2.72
N TYR A 147 7.87 -14.74 -1.41
CA TYR A 147 8.64 -13.66 -0.78
C TYR A 147 10.11 -14.00 -0.55
N LEU A 148 10.56 -15.17 -0.99
CA LEU A 148 11.97 -15.55 -1.10
C LEU A 148 12.50 -15.47 -2.53
N GLN A 149 11.62 -15.57 -3.54
CA GLN A 149 12.05 -15.61 -4.94
C GLN A 149 12.71 -14.29 -5.40
N PRO A 150 13.67 -14.37 -6.34
CA PRO A 150 14.22 -13.19 -6.99
C PRO A 150 13.17 -12.51 -7.89
N THR A 151 13.38 -11.22 -8.13
CA THR A 151 12.67 -10.45 -9.17
C THR A 151 13.68 -9.93 -10.18
N ARG A 152 13.21 -9.35 -11.30
CA ARG A 152 14.09 -8.76 -12.31
C ARG A 152 15.09 -7.74 -11.73
N TYR A 153 14.65 -6.94 -10.76
CA TYR A 153 15.46 -5.88 -10.14
C TYR A 153 15.98 -6.20 -8.74
N LEU A 154 15.49 -7.28 -8.12
CA LEU A 154 15.95 -7.79 -6.83
C LEU A 154 16.42 -9.24 -7.01
N PRO A 155 17.53 -9.50 -7.73
CA PRO A 155 18.12 -10.83 -7.78
C PRO A 155 18.63 -11.22 -6.39
N THR A 156 18.62 -12.52 -6.09
CA THR A 156 18.99 -13.07 -4.77
C THR A 156 20.32 -13.81 -4.79
N ASP A 157 21.07 -13.70 -5.89
CA ASP A 157 22.35 -14.37 -6.14
C ASP A 157 23.47 -13.34 -6.41
N GLY A 158 24.61 -13.82 -6.92
CA GLY A 158 25.71 -12.98 -7.40
C GLY A 158 26.18 -11.94 -6.39
N ILE A 159 26.26 -10.68 -6.82
CA ILE A 159 26.71 -9.57 -5.96
C ILE A 159 25.77 -9.32 -4.78
N VAL A 160 24.46 -9.57 -4.91
CA VAL A 160 23.50 -9.37 -3.83
C VAL A 160 23.77 -10.37 -2.71
N ALA A 161 23.83 -11.66 -3.03
CA ALA A 161 24.15 -12.71 -2.05
C ALA A 161 25.55 -12.52 -1.45
N LYS A 162 26.54 -12.13 -2.25
CA LYS A 162 27.91 -11.85 -1.75
C LYS A 162 27.89 -10.72 -0.73
N THR A 163 27.23 -9.61 -1.02
CA THR A 163 27.12 -8.46 -0.12
C THR A 163 26.38 -8.84 1.16
N ALA A 164 25.24 -9.54 1.08
CA ALA A 164 24.49 -9.94 2.27
C ALA A 164 25.31 -10.88 3.18
N ASN A 165 26.03 -11.85 2.60
CA ASN A 165 26.91 -12.73 3.35
C ASN A 165 28.10 -11.98 3.98
N GLN A 166 28.63 -10.93 3.32
CA GLN A 166 29.68 -10.07 3.89
C GLN A 166 29.18 -9.22 5.06
N ILE A 167 27.91 -8.81 5.04
CA ILE A 167 27.27 -8.07 6.16
C ILE A 167 27.11 -9.00 7.37
N ILE A 168 26.54 -10.18 7.13
CA ILE A 168 26.17 -11.11 8.20
C ILE A 168 27.38 -11.88 8.75
N GLN A 169 28.30 -12.31 7.89
CA GLN A 169 29.50 -13.08 8.27
C GLN A 169 29.17 -14.34 9.08
N GLY A 170 28.05 -15.00 8.77
CA GLY A 170 27.54 -16.16 9.50
C GLY A 170 27.02 -15.88 10.92
N ARG A 171 26.85 -14.60 11.30
CA ARG A 171 26.33 -14.20 12.63
C ARG A 171 24.79 -14.11 12.66
N GLY A 172 24.24 -13.95 13.86
CA GLY A 172 22.80 -13.76 14.10
C GLY A 172 22.07 -15.09 14.34
N GLU A 173 21.43 -15.20 15.50
CA GLU A 173 20.80 -16.43 15.98
C GLU A 173 19.52 -16.72 15.20
N ASN A 174 18.81 -15.67 14.78
CA ASN A 174 17.55 -15.77 14.06
C ASN A 174 17.42 -14.70 12.94
N ASN A 175 16.28 -14.69 12.26
CA ASN A 175 16.04 -13.74 11.16
C ASN A 175 15.95 -12.28 11.62
N ILE A 176 15.54 -12.00 12.87
CA ILE A 176 15.51 -10.63 13.41
C ILE A 176 16.93 -10.09 13.50
N ASP A 177 17.87 -10.86 14.04
CA ASP A 177 19.27 -10.44 14.17
C ASP A 177 19.89 -10.16 12.80
N ARG A 178 19.72 -11.10 11.86
CA ARG A 178 20.29 -10.98 10.51
C ARG A 178 19.65 -9.84 9.72
N ALA A 179 18.32 -9.67 9.82
CA ALA A 179 17.63 -8.54 9.23
C ALA A 179 18.08 -7.21 9.85
N LYS A 180 18.34 -7.16 11.16
CA LYS A 180 18.87 -5.97 11.83
C LYS A 180 20.25 -5.58 11.32
N MET A 181 21.13 -6.55 11.13
CA MET A 181 22.46 -6.32 10.56
C MET A 181 22.38 -5.77 9.13
N ILE A 182 21.49 -6.31 8.30
CA ILE A 182 21.24 -5.81 6.94
C ILE A 182 20.66 -4.39 7.00
N TYR A 183 19.65 -4.15 7.83
CA TYR A 183 19.04 -2.84 8.03
C TYR A 183 20.07 -1.78 8.42
N ASP A 184 20.89 -2.07 9.43
CA ASP A 184 21.93 -1.14 9.91
C ASP A 184 22.96 -0.85 8.82
N TRP A 185 23.37 -1.87 8.06
CA TRP A 185 24.27 -1.69 6.94
C TRP A 185 23.65 -0.81 5.85
N VAL A 186 22.38 -1.03 5.50
CA VAL A 186 21.66 -0.21 4.51
C VAL A 186 21.59 1.25 4.96
N VAL A 187 21.22 1.52 6.21
CA VAL A 187 21.17 2.89 6.76
C VAL A 187 22.55 3.56 6.74
N ALA A 188 23.61 2.81 7.07
CA ALA A 188 24.97 3.33 7.12
C ALA A 188 25.58 3.59 5.73
N ASN A 189 25.24 2.78 4.71
CA ASN A 189 25.91 2.78 3.42
C ASN A 189 25.12 3.44 2.28
N THR A 190 23.84 3.75 2.49
CA THR A 190 23.01 4.43 1.49
C THR A 190 22.94 5.94 1.71
N GLN A 191 22.57 6.69 0.67
CA GLN A 191 22.24 8.11 0.77
C GLN A 191 20.92 8.41 0.06
N ARG A 192 20.12 9.30 0.67
CA ARG A 192 18.94 9.84 0.00
C ARG A 192 19.39 10.83 -1.09
N ASP A 193 19.03 10.58 -2.34
CA ASP A 193 19.27 11.50 -3.45
C ASP A 193 17.96 12.17 -3.89
N PRO A 194 17.80 13.50 -3.73
CA PRO A 194 16.60 14.20 -4.18
C PRO A 194 16.45 14.22 -5.71
N LYS A 195 17.53 14.02 -6.48
CA LYS A 195 17.54 14.05 -7.95
C LYS A 195 17.01 12.78 -8.60
N THR A 196 16.96 11.66 -7.88
CA THR A 196 16.35 10.42 -8.36
C THR A 196 14.91 10.67 -8.80
N LEU A 197 14.54 10.20 -9.99
CA LEU A 197 13.18 10.34 -10.51
C LEU A 197 12.20 9.49 -9.70
N GLY A 198 11.01 10.05 -9.44
CA GLY A 198 9.99 9.37 -8.64
C GLY A 198 10.53 8.94 -7.27
N CYS A 199 10.38 7.64 -6.98
CA CYS A 199 10.88 6.99 -5.78
C CYS A 199 12.12 6.11 -6.00
N GLY A 200 12.69 6.08 -7.21
CA GLY A 200 13.73 5.11 -7.59
C GLY A 200 13.22 4.02 -8.52
N ASP A 201 14.10 3.36 -9.28
CA ASP A 201 13.69 2.22 -10.12
C ASP A 201 13.78 0.88 -9.38
N GLY A 202 14.47 0.86 -8.22
CA GLY A 202 14.65 -0.34 -7.39
C GLY A 202 15.65 -1.35 -7.95
N ASN A 203 16.52 -0.97 -8.88
CA ASN A 203 17.50 -1.88 -9.49
C ASN A 203 18.70 -2.16 -8.57
N VAL A 204 18.53 -3.10 -7.64
CA VAL A 204 19.52 -3.42 -6.60
C VAL A 204 20.84 -3.92 -7.19
N LYS A 205 20.79 -4.73 -8.24
CA LYS A 205 22.01 -5.23 -8.89
C LYS A 205 22.85 -4.08 -9.41
N GLN A 206 22.24 -3.11 -10.09
CA GLN A 206 22.94 -1.95 -10.61
C GLN A 206 23.51 -1.07 -9.48
N MET A 207 22.76 -0.87 -8.39
CA MET A 207 23.27 -0.12 -7.22
C MET A 207 24.55 -0.76 -6.67
N LEU A 208 24.55 -2.08 -6.47
CA LEU A 208 25.70 -2.80 -5.93
C LEU A 208 26.87 -2.86 -6.93
N ASP A 209 26.60 -3.13 -8.21
CA ASP A 209 27.65 -3.24 -9.24
C ASP A 209 28.36 -1.90 -9.46
N SER A 210 27.62 -0.79 -9.43
CA SER A 210 28.18 0.55 -9.61
C SER A 210 28.82 1.12 -8.33
N GLY A 211 28.49 0.56 -7.17
CA GLY A 211 28.84 1.12 -5.86
C GLY A 211 28.09 2.41 -5.51
N ASN A 212 27.20 2.91 -6.37
CA ASN A 212 26.35 4.06 -6.07
C ASN A 212 25.09 3.58 -5.33
N LEU A 213 25.15 3.61 -4.00
CA LEU A 213 24.04 3.26 -3.11
C LEU A 213 23.14 4.46 -2.78
N SER A 214 23.14 5.48 -3.64
CA SER A 214 22.27 6.65 -3.49
C SER A 214 20.96 6.43 -4.23
N GLY A 215 19.86 6.88 -3.65
CA GLY A 215 18.56 6.74 -4.27
C GLY A 215 17.42 7.26 -3.41
N LYS A 216 16.22 6.78 -3.69
CA LYS A 216 15.01 7.10 -2.95
C LYS A 216 14.42 5.84 -2.31
N CYS A 217 13.15 5.88 -1.89
CA CYS A 217 12.60 4.83 -1.07
C CYS A 217 12.48 3.49 -1.81
N ALA A 218 12.18 3.50 -3.12
CA ALA A 218 12.10 2.28 -3.91
C ALA A 218 13.48 1.67 -4.16
N ASP A 219 14.56 2.44 -4.07
CA ASP A 219 15.92 1.93 -4.17
C ASP A 219 16.40 1.37 -2.82
N ILE A 220 16.29 2.18 -1.75
CA ILE A 220 16.85 1.86 -0.44
C ILE A 220 16.09 0.71 0.24
N ASN A 221 14.76 0.68 0.14
CA ASN A 221 13.97 -0.41 0.71
C ASN A 221 14.09 -1.69 -0.13
N ALA A 222 14.16 -1.59 -1.46
CA ALA A 222 14.43 -2.76 -2.31
C ALA A 222 15.81 -3.37 -2.03
N LEU A 223 16.85 -2.54 -1.77
CA LEU A 223 18.16 -3.03 -1.37
C LEU A 223 18.09 -3.85 -0.09
N PHE A 224 17.36 -3.38 0.93
CA PHE A 224 17.10 -4.19 2.13
C PHE A 224 16.40 -5.51 1.79
N VAL A 225 15.33 -5.47 0.99
CA VAL A 225 14.53 -6.66 0.63
C VAL A 225 15.37 -7.69 -0.13
N ALA A 226 16.14 -7.27 -1.13
CA ALA A 226 16.97 -8.15 -1.94
C ALA A 226 18.09 -8.80 -1.11
N LEU A 227 18.76 -8.01 -0.25
CA LEU A 227 19.78 -8.54 0.67
C LEU A 227 19.17 -9.56 1.64
N ALA A 228 18.01 -9.26 2.23
CA ALA A 228 17.32 -10.17 3.14
C ALA A 228 16.90 -11.48 2.44
N ARG A 229 16.29 -11.40 1.26
CA ARG A 229 15.90 -12.59 0.47
C ARG A 229 17.09 -13.46 0.10
N SER A 230 18.23 -12.85 -0.24
CA SER A 230 19.45 -13.58 -0.64
C SER A 230 20.06 -14.47 0.46
N VAL A 231 19.68 -14.24 1.72
CA VAL A 231 20.10 -15.05 2.87
C VAL A 231 18.95 -15.84 3.49
N GLY A 232 17.87 -16.06 2.72
CA GLY A 232 16.75 -16.91 3.12
C GLY A 232 15.75 -16.25 4.07
N ILE A 233 15.74 -14.92 4.19
CA ILE A 233 14.74 -14.19 4.98
C ILE A 233 13.64 -13.71 4.02
N PRO A 234 12.39 -14.18 4.15
CA PRO A 234 11.31 -13.68 3.33
C PRO A 234 11.11 -12.20 3.60
N ALA A 235 11.12 -11.39 2.55
CA ALA A 235 11.00 -9.95 2.68
C ALA A 235 10.20 -9.37 1.52
N ARG A 236 9.59 -8.20 1.70
CA ARG A 236 8.80 -7.55 0.66
C ARG A 236 8.82 -6.04 0.78
N ASP A 237 8.80 -5.38 -0.38
CA ASP A 237 8.44 -3.97 -0.46
C ASP A 237 6.92 -3.82 -0.32
N ALA A 238 6.50 -2.72 0.29
CA ALA A 238 5.12 -2.28 0.41
C ALA A 238 5.00 -0.91 -0.25
N TYR A 239 4.35 -0.85 -1.41
CA TYR A 239 4.26 0.33 -2.27
C TYR A 239 2.97 1.10 -2.01
N GLY A 240 3.05 2.42 -1.84
CA GLY A 240 1.94 3.19 -1.27
C GLY A 240 2.03 4.70 -1.45
N VAL A 241 1.24 5.41 -0.64
CA VAL A 241 1.21 6.88 -0.60
C VAL A 241 0.96 7.37 0.84
N ARG A 242 1.55 8.51 1.21
CA ARG A 242 1.25 9.18 2.47
C ARG A 242 -0.20 9.66 2.49
N LEU A 243 -0.80 9.67 3.69
CA LEU A 243 -2.19 10.07 3.94
C LEU A 243 -2.29 11.25 4.91
N GLY A 244 -1.32 11.39 5.82
CA GLY A 244 -1.32 12.41 6.86
C GLY A 244 0.08 12.91 7.19
N LYS A 245 0.14 13.98 7.99
CA LYS A 245 1.37 14.45 8.63
C LYS A 245 1.89 13.43 9.64
N SER A 246 3.18 13.47 9.95
CA SER A 246 3.74 12.69 11.06
C SER A 246 3.31 13.31 12.39
N SER A 247 2.85 12.45 13.29
CA SER A 247 2.60 12.71 14.72
C SER A 247 3.84 12.50 15.58
N MET A 248 4.86 11.81 15.06
CA MET A 248 6.11 11.50 15.78
C MET A 248 7.12 12.66 15.84
N GLY A 249 6.79 13.80 15.22
CA GLY A 249 7.63 15.01 15.21
C GLY A 249 8.62 15.09 14.04
N PHE A 250 8.41 14.31 12.98
CA PHE A 250 9.23 14.36 11.76
C PHE A 250 8.48 15.08 10.63
N ASN A 251 8.95 16.27 10.25
CA ASN A 251 8.31 17.08 9.21
C ASN A 251 8.37 16.41 7.83
N SER A 252 9.43 15.64 7.56
CA SER A 252 9.69 14.99 6.28
C SER A 252 8.89 13.69 6.07
N LEU A 253 8.29 13.13 7.13
CA LEU A 253 7.70 11.77 7.11
C LEU A 253 6.18 11.75 6.98
N GLY A 254 5.55 12.79 6.43
CA GLY A 254 4.11 12.81 6.19
C GLY A 254 3.68 13.87 5.21
N LYS A 255 2.48 13.69 4.64
CA LYS A 255 1.82 14.65 3.75
C LYS A 255 0.31 14.45 3.81
N ASP A 256 -0.42 15.54 3.92
CA ASP A 256 -1.88 15.62 3.85
C ASP A 256 -2.32 16.62 2.76
N GLY A 257 -3.64 16.70 2.51
CA GLY A 257 -4.18 17.56 1.47
C GLY A 257 -3.82 16.99 0.10
N ASP A 258 -3.02 17.71 -0.68
CA ASP A 258 -2.48 17.21 -1.95
C ASP A 258 -1.31 16.23 -1.71
N ILE A 259 -1.56 14.95 -1.98
CA ILE A 259 -0.63 13.84 -1.84
C ILE A 259 -0.19 13.29 -3.21
N THR A 260 -0.42 14.03 -4.30
CA THR A 260 -0.12 13.61 -5.69
C THR A 260 1.33 13.16 -5.90
N LYS A 261 2.27 13.80 -5.18
CA LYS A 261 3.72 13.52 -5.21
C LYS A 261 4.23 12.89 -3.90
N ALA A 262 3.34 12.33 -3.09
CA ALA A 262 3.67 11.78 -1.77
C ALA A 262 3.73 10.25 -1.75
N GLN A 263 4.04 9.63 -2.88
CA GLN A 263 4.29 8.20 -2.97
C GLN A 263 5.44 7.84 -2.05
N HIS A 264 5.31 6.68 -1.42
CA HIS A 264 6.31 6.12 -0.55
C HIS A 264 6.23 4.61 -0.61
N CYS A 265 7.36 3.95 -0.42
CA CYS A 265 7.38 2.53 -0.18
C CYS A 265 8.19 2.24 1.06
N ARG A 266 7.83 1.17 1.75
CA ARG A 266 8.49 0.66 2.94
C ARG A 266 8.84 -0.81 2.73
N ALA A 267 9.53 -1.43 3.67
CA ALA A 267 9.83 -2.85 3.59
C ALA A 267 9.36 -3.61 4.83
N GLU A 268 9.17 -4.92 4.68
CA GLU A 268 8.93 -5.84 5.77
C GLU A 268 9.79 -7.08 5.60
N PHE A 269 10.13 -7.73 6.69
CA PHE A 269 10.69 -9.07 6.68
C PHE A 269 9.84 -10.00 7.54
N TYR A 270 9.86 -11.30 7.25
CA TYR A 270 9.10 -12.30 7.97
C TYR A 270 9.98 -13.04 8.97
N MET A 271 9.48 -13.17 10.19
CA MET A 271 10.03 -14.05 11.21
C MET A 271 8.94 -15.00 11.72
N GLU A 272 9.22 -16.30 11.69
CA GLU A 272 8.31 -17.29 12.25
C GLU A 272 8.09 -17.01 13.74
N GLY A 273 6.83 -17.11 14.20
CA GLY A 273 6.45 -16.73 15.56
C GLY A 273 6.19 -15.24 15.77
N TYR A 274 6.60 -14.35 14.85
CA TYR A 274 6.32 -12.91 14.91
C TYR A 274 5.41 -12.42 13.79
N GLY A 275 5.50 -13.03 12.61
CA GLY A 275 4.82 -12.55 11.41
C GLY A 275 5.70 -11.59 10.62
N TRP A 276 5.06 -10.68 9.88
CA TRP A 276 5.75 -9.59 9.21
C TRP A 276 6.22 -8.56 10.23
N ILE A 277 7.46 -8.11 10.12
CA ILE A 277 8.08 -7.07 10.94
C ILE A 277 8.39 -5.88 10.02
N PRO A 278 7.84 -4.69 10.30
CA PRO A 278 8.01 -3.54 9.44
C PRO A 278 9.38 -2.89 9.62
N VAL A 279 9.98 -2.46 8.50
CA VAL A 279 11.20 -1.66 8.49
C VAL A 279 11.11 -0.50 7.50
N ASP A 280 11.91 0.56 7.70
CA ASP A 280 12.02 1.65 6.71
C ASP A 280 13.38 2.37 6.76
N PRO A 281 14.49 1.74 6.30
CA PRO A 281 15.79 2.42 6.24
C PRO A 281 15.77 3.67 5.35
N ALA A 282 14.88 3.75 4.35
CA ALA A 282 14.76 4.91 3.48
C ALA A 282 14.27 6.17 4.20
N ASP A 283 13.29 6.04 5.10
CA ASP A 283 12.80 7.16 5.90
C ASP A 283 13.87 7.64 6.89
N VAL A 284 14.74 6.77 7.41
CA VAL A 284 15.91 7.21 8.22
C VAL A 284 16.81 8.12 7.39
N ARG A 285 17.13 7.72 6.15
CA ARG A 285 17.93 8.56 5.23
C ARG A 285 17.22 9.84 4.83
N LYS A 286 15.89 9.83 4.75
CA LYS A 286 15.07 11.02 4.51
C LYS A 286 15.12 12.00 5.68
N VAL A 287 15.00 11.49 6.91
CA VAL A 287 15.15 12.29 8.14
C VAL A 287 16.52 12.98 8.17
N MET A 288 17.58 12.24 7.84
CA MET A 288 18.95 12.79 7.74
C MET A 288 19.07 13.91 6.70
N LEU A 289 18.35 13.82 5.58
CA LEU A 289 18.46 14.82 4.51
C LEU A 289 17.57 16.05 4.74
N GLU A 290 16.33 15.84 5.19
CA GLU A 290 15.24 16.83 5.01
C GLU A 290 14.76 17.48 6.32
N GLU A 291 15.12 16.96 7.50
CA GLU A 291 14.62 17.52 8.78
C GLU A 291 15.26 18.85 9.17
N GLN A 292 16.43 19.18 8.62
CA GLN A 292 17.13 20.42 8.87
C GLN A 292 17.89 20.85 7.60
N ALA A 293 17.95 22.16 7.35
CA ALA A 293 18.77 22.70 6.28
C ALA A 293 20.24 22.27 6.46
N GLY A 294 20.85 21.74 5.40
CA GLY A 294 22.20 21.17 5.44
C GLY A 294 22.28 19.71 5.90
N GLY A 295 21.16 19.11 6.31
CA GLY A 295 21.08 17.72 6.77
C GLY A 295 21.51 17.53 8.23
N LEU A 296 21.24 16.33 8.74
CA LEU A 296 21.59 15.87 10.08
C LEU A 296 22.58 14.69 9.98
N PRO A 297 23.64 14.66 10.81
CA PRO A 297 24.51 13.49 10.89
C PRO A 297 23.77 12.30 11.51
N PHE A 298 24.26 11.08 11.28
CA PHE A 298 23.65 9.88 11.86
C PHE A 298 23.57 9.94 13.39
N SER A 299 24.56 10.54 14.05
CA SER A 299 24.63 10.70 15.50
C SER A 299 23.58 11.65 16.09
N ASP A 300 22.83 12.39 15.26
CA ASP A 300 21.81 13.31 15.75
C ASP A 300 20.69 12.55 16.51
N PRO A 301 20.24 13.01 17.69
CA PRO A 301 19.20 12.34 18.46
C PRO A 301 17.89 12.09 17.69
N LYS A 302 17.51 12.99 16.77
CA LYS A 302 16.32 12.83 15.92
C LYS A 302 16.51 11.66 14.94
N VAL A 303 17.69 11.55 14.34
CA VAL A 303 18.04 10.44 13.43
C VAL A 303 18.11 9.13 14.20
N GLN A 304 18.74 9.10 15.37
CA GLN A 304 18.80 7.90 16.23
C GLN A 304 17.41 7.44 16.67
N LYS A 305 16.52 8.38 17.03
CA LYS A 305 15.11 8.08 17.35
C LYS A 305 14.39 7.44 16.15
N ALA A 306 14.52 8.02 14.96
CA ALA A 306 13.94 7.45 13.74
C ALA A 306 14.49 6.05 13.46
N ASN A 307 15.81 5.89 13.46
CA ASN A 307 16.50 4.64 13.16
C ASN A 307 16.09 3.50 14.11
N LYS A 308 15.96 3.80 15.40
CA LYS A 308 15.50 2.81 16.40
C LYS A 308 14.04 2.42 16.19
N TRP A 309 13.17 3.38 15.91
CA TRP A 309 11.74 3.12 15.74
C TRP A 309 11.43 2.35 14.45
N MET A 310 12.10 2.70 13.35
CA MET A 310 11.85 2.14 12.02
C MET A 310 12.40 0.72 11.84
N PHE A 311 12.91 0.09 12.88
CA PHE A 311 13.13 -1.36 12.91
C PHE A 311 12.11 -2.01 13.84
N GLY A 312 10.99 -2.45 13.28
CA GLY A 312 9.84 -2.97 14.01
C GLY A 312 8.64 -2.02 14.06
N GLY A 313 8.79 -0.77 13.62
CA GLY A 313 7.73 0.24 13.66
C GLY A 313 7.41 0.89 12.31
N TRP A 314 6.11 1.10 12.07
CA TRP A 314 5.57 1.96 11.03
C TRP A 314 4.57 2.93 11.64
N GLU A 315 4.84 4.22 11.54
CA GLU A 315 3.78 5.22 11.65
C GLU A 315 2.89 5.09 10.42
N MET A 316 1.60 4.88 10.62
CA MET A 316 0.62 4.57 9.58
C MET A 316 -0.13 5.82 9.10
N ASN A 317 0.60 6.93 8.99
CA ASN A 317 0.17 8.14 8.28
C ASN A 317 0.26 8.00 6.74
N TRP A 318 0.10 6.78 6.25
CA TRP A 318 0.24 6.34 4.86
C TRP A 318 -0.59 5.07 4.66
N MET A 319 -0.79 4.66 3.40
CA MET A 319 -1.36 3.36 3.06
C MET A 319 -0.47 2.61 2.10
N ALA A 320 -0.41 1.29 2.26
CA ALA A 320 0.14 0.37 1.27
C ALA A 320 -0.95 0.01 0.25
N TYR A 321 -0.65 0.19 -1.03
CA TYR A 321 -1.45 -0.33 -2.12
C TYR A 321 -1.25 -1.84 -2.28
N ASN A 322 0.00 -2.26 -2.45
CA ASN A 322 0.35 -3.64 -2.74
C ASN A 322 1.84 -3.93 -2.43
N HIS A 323 2.24 -5.17 -2.64
CA HIS A 323 3.61 -5.65 -2.45
C HIS A 323 4.21 -6.22 -3.76
N ALA A 324 3.71 -5.75 -4.91
CA ALA A 324 3.92 -6.44 -6.17
C ALA A 324 5.17 -5.96 -6.90
N HIS A 325 5.91 -6.92 -7.43
CA HIS A 325 7.03 -6.72 -8.34
C HIS A 325 6.76 -7.37 -9.70
N ASP A 326 7.51 -6.96 -10.72
CA ASP A 326 7.47 -7.52 -12.08
C ASP A 326 6.02 -7.63 -12.62
N LEU A 327 5.24 -6.57 -12.36
CA LEU A 327 3.81 -6.57 -12.55
C LEU A 327 3.46 -6.50 -14.04
N LYS A 328 2.77 -7.53 -14.53
CA LYS A 328 2.20 -7.56 -15.87
C LYS A 328 0.75 -7.06 -15.85
N LEU A 329 0.55 -5.78 -16.15
CA LEU A 329 -0.79 -5.20 -16.24
C LEU A 329 -1.55 -5.76 -17.47
N PRO A 330 -2.83 -6.13 -17.36
CA PRO A 330 -3.58 -6.66 -18.50
C PRO A 330 -3.68 -5.66 -19.64
N GLY A 331 -3.16 -6.03 -20.82
CA GLY A 331 -3.14 -5.18 -22.01
C GLY A 331 -1.88 -4.30 -22.15
N ASP A 332 -1.01 -4.25 -21.14
CA ASP A 332 0.30 -3.61 -21.25
C ASP A 332 1.30 -4.59 -21.90
N ALA A 333 2.14 -4.12 -22.82
CA ALA A 333 3.19 -4.88 -23.48
C ALA A 333 4.44 -5.08 -22.61
N GLU A 334 4.68 -4.22 -21.62
CA GLU A 334 5.83 -4.32 -20.72
C GLU A 334 5.42 -4.80 -19.32
N GLN A 335 6.40 -4.99 -18.44
CA GLN A 335 6.20 -5.26 -17.02
C GLN A 335 6.63 -4.03 -16.23
N ALA A 336 5.81 -3.58 -15.31
CA ALA A 336 6.18 -2.54 -14.35
C ALA A 336 7.00 -3.16 -13.22
N ALA A 337 8.09 -2.50 -12.83
CA ALA A 337 8.94 -2.97 -11.72
C ALA A 337 8.14 -3.10 -10.40
N TYR A 338 7.24 -2.15 -10.17
CA TYR A 338 6.30 -2.09 -9.05
C TYR A 338 5.12 -1.17 -9.42
N LEU A 339 4.07 -1.11 -8.58
CA LEU A 339 2.89 -0.28 -8.84
C LEU A 339 2.47 0.57 -7.63
N MET A 340 2.76 1.88 -7.68
CA MET A 340 2.19 2.90 -6.77
C MET A 340 1.86 4.24 -7.46
N TYR A 341 2.20 4.37 -8.74
CA TYR A 341 1.80 5.50 -9.57
C TYR A 341 0.69 5.04 -10.53
N PRO A 342 -0.26 5.92 -10.88
CA PRO A 342 -1.15 5.68 -12.01
C PRO A 342 -0.35 5.29 -13.26
N GLN A 343 -0.80 4.26 -13.97
CA GLN A 343 -0.25 3.86 -15.26
C GLN A 343 -1.31 4.06 -16.32
N ALA A 344 -0.94 4.58 -17.49
CA ALA A 344 -1.88 4.75 -18.59
C ALA A 344 -1.21 4.59 -19.95
N GLN A 345 -2.01 4.24 -20.94
CA GLN A 345 -1.58 4.05 -22.32
C GLN A 345 -2.62 4.64 -23.28
N ILE A 346 -2.16 5.40 -24.27
CA ILE A 346 -2.94 5.94 -25.39
C ILE A 346 -2.46 5.24 -26.66
N GLY A 347 -3.28 4.37 -27.26
CA GLY A 347 -2.82 3.50 -28.35
C GLY A 347 -1.66 2.61 -27.86
N GLU A 348 -0.45 2.80 -28.39
CA GLU A 348 0.78 2.15 -27.93
C GLU A 348 1.64 3.03 -27.00
N GLN A 349 1.32 4.32 -26.89
CA GLN A 349 2.11 5.29 -26.14
C GLN A 349 1.79 5.23 -24.65
N LYS A 350 2.79 4.95 -23.81
CA LYS A 350 2.67 5.06 -22.36
C LYS A 350 2.76 6.50 -21.87
N LEU A 351 1.95 6.81 -20.87
CA LEU A 351 2.07 8.06 -20.12
C LEU A 351 3.01 7.89 -18.93
N ASP A 352 3.81 8.92 -18.64
CA ASP A 352 4.74 8.93 -17.53
C ASP A 352 4.02 9.27 -16.22
N GLY A 353 3.73 8.24 -15.40
CA GLY A 353 3.10 8.40 -14.09
C GLY A 353 3.91 9.19 -13.07
N LEU A 354 5.20 9.48 -13.33
CA LEU A 354 6.03 10.34 -12.48
C LEU A 354 5.82 11.83 -12.77
N LYS A 355 5.12 12.17 -13.86
CA LYS A 355 4.85 13.54 -14.29
C LYS A 355 3.34 13.82 -14.22
N PRO A 356 2.79 14.07 -13.01
CA PRO A 356 1.35 14.28 -12.81
C PRO A 356 0.78 15.44 -13.62
N ASP A 357 1.59 16.45 -13.96
CA ASP A 357 1.13 17.61 -14.73
C ASP A 357 0.85 17.25 -16.19
N THR A 358 1.69 16.40 -16.81
CA THR A 358 1.49 15.93 -18.19
C THR A 358 0.56 14.72 -18.27
N PHE A 359 0.61 13.83 -17.27
CA PHE A 359 -0.33 12.72 -17.13
C PHE A 359 -1.74 13.24 -16.79
N LYS A 360 -1.82 14.41 -16.14
CA LYS A 360 -3.02 15.05 -15.59
C LYS A 360 -3.73 14.17 -14.57
N TYR A 361 -3.06 13.91 -13.44
CA TYR A 361 -3.70 13.32 -12.28
C TYR A 361 -3.41 14.08 -10.99
N SER A 362 -4.33 13.95 -10.02
CA SER A 362 -4.15 14.40 -8.66
C SER A 362 -4.62 13.35 -7.67
N ILE A 363 -4.02 13.34 -6.48
CA ILE A 363 -4.44 12.52 -5.35
C ILE A 363 -4.54 13.43 -4.14
N SER A 364 -5.69 13.44 -3.49
CA SER A 364 -5.88 14.18 -2.23
C SER A 364 -6.27 13.24 -1.09
N SER A 365 -5.81 13.58 0.12
CA SER A 365 -6.18 12.90 1.37
C SER A 365 -6.70 13.91 2.37
N VAL A 366 -7.89 13.61 2.91
CA VAL A 366 -8.55 14.39 3.96
C VAL A 366 -8.77 13.49 5.16
N LYS A 367 -8.13 13.83 6.29
CA LYS A 367 -8.39 13.17 7.57
C LYS A 367 -9.83 13.46 8.02
N ARG A 368 -10.54 12.44 8.51
CA ARG A 368 -11.97 12.50 8.86
C ARG A 368 -12.23 12.43 10.34
#